data_AF-A0A6P0Z7R9-F1
#
_entry.id   AF-A0A6P0Z7R9-F1
#
_cell.length_a   1.000
_cell.length_b   1.000
_cell.length_c   1.000
_cell.angle_alpha   90.00
_cell.angle_beta   90.00
_cell.angle_gamma   90.00
#
_symmetry.space_group_name_H-M   'P 1'
#
loop_
_entity.id
_entity.type
_entity.pdbx_description
1 polymer ?
#
loop_
_entity_poly.entity_id
_entity_poly.type
_entity_poly.pdbx_seq_one_letter_code
_entity_poly.pdbx_strand_id
1 'polypeptide(L)'
;LEDRAINDPDWGARSSSVQVISEKCGSYKNLDKLLIKVIKRDPFVREGKWQDNPRKTALENFSERYPDSIETFNLLNDRATKDPEPQLREWAQKKIEALNREDE
;
A
#
# COMPACT_ATOMS: atom_id res chain seq x y z
N LEU A 1 4.72 -2.98 -16.61
CA LEU A 1 4.92 -2.69 -15.18
C LEU A 1 3.77 -3.19 -14.33
N GLU A 2 2.50 -3.06 -14.75
CA GLU A 2 1.36 -3.60 -13.99
C GLU A 2 1.48 -5.10 -13.70
N ASP A 3 1.80 -5.90 -14.72
CA ASP A 3 2.00 -7.33 -14.54
C ASP A 3 3.09 -7.61 -13.50
N ARG A 4 4.21 -6.87 -13.56
CA ARG A 4 5.27 -6.95 -12.55
C ARG A 4 4.77 -6.53 -11.16
N ALA A 5 4.00 -5.45 -11.04
CA ALA A 5 3.45 -5.01 -9.76
C ALA A 5 2.56 -6.08 -9.08
N ILE A 6 1.98 -7.01 -9.85
CA ILE A 6 1.04 -8.01 -9.35
C ILE A 6 1.68 -9.40 -9.22
N ASN A 7 2.47 -9.80 -10.22
CA ASN A 7 2.85 -11.20 -10.45
C ASN A 7 4.37 -11.43 -10.37
N ASP A 8 5.21 -10.39 -10.31
CA ASP A 8 6.65 -10.60 -10.27
C ASP A 8 7.03 -11.43 -9.03
N PRO A 9 7.85 -12.49 -9.16
CA PRO A 9 8.28 -13.28 -8.01
C PRO A 9 9.06 -12.45 -6.99
N ASP A 10 9.79 -11.43 -7.43
CA ASP A 10 10.58 -10.58 -6.55
C ASP A 10 9.73 -9.46 -5.92
N TRP A 11 9.69 -9.41 -4.59
CA TRP A 11 8.95 -8.39 -3.85
C TRP A 11 9.44 -6.97 -4.17
N GLY A 12 10.74 -6.81 -4.45
CA GLY A 12 11.36 -5.52 -4.75
C GLY A 12 10.91 -5.01 -6.11
N ALA A 13 10.83 -5.90 -7.11
CA ALA A 13 10.28 -5.62 -8.43
C ALA A 13 8.79 -5.25 -8.35
N ARG A 14 8.00 -5.93 -7.51
CA ARG A 14 6.59 -5.56 -7.27
C ARG A 14 6.47 -4.17 -6.66
N SER A 15 7.17 -3.90 -5.56
CA SER A 15 7.18 -2.61 -4.87
C SER A 15 7.64 -1.47 -5.79
N SER A 16 8.75 -1.67 -6.51
CA SER A 16 9.30 -0.70 -7.46
C SER A 16 8.33 -0.41 -8.61
N SER A 17 7.65 -1.45 -9.12
CA SER A 17 6.65 -1.26 -10.17
C SER A 17 5.46 -0.45 -9.68
N VAL A 18 4.97 -0.69 -8.46
CA VAL A 18 3.92 0.12 -7.83
C VAL A 18 4.34 1.58 -7.70
N GLN A 19 5.55 1.84 -7.21
CA GLN A 19 6.07 3.18 -7.03
C GLN A 19 6.19 3.93 -8.36
N VAL A 20 6.85 3.31 -9.35
CA VAL A 20 7.06 3.92 -10.67
C VAL A 20 5.73 4.22 -11.36
N ILE A 21 4.75 3.32 -11.30
CA ILE A 21 3.43 3.55 -11.90
C ILE A 21 2.74 4.72 -11.18
N SER A 22 2.78 4.77 -9.86
CA SER A 22 2.11 5.82 -9.08
C SER A 22 2.69 7.21 -9.36
N GLU A 23 4.01 7.32 -9.45
CA GLU A 23 4.72 8.58 -9.73
C GLU A 23 4.61 9.03 -11.19
N LYS A 24 4.82 8.12 -12.14
CA LYS A 24 4.98 8.46 -13.56
C LYS A 24 3.68 8.38 -14.35
N CYS A 25 2.69 7.70 -13.80
CA CYS A 25 1.44 7.43 -14.50
C CYS A 25 0.24 7.86 -13.65
N GLY A 26 0.30 9.01 -12.99
CA GLY A 26 -0.79 9.50 -12.13
C GLY A 26 -2.17 9.60 -12.80
N SER A 27 -2.22 9.77 -14.13
CA SER A 27 -3.43 9.75 -14.98
C SER A 27 -3.81 8.35 -15.51
N TYR A 28 -3.14 7.30 -15.04
CA TYR A 28 -3.42 5.93 -15.44
C TYR A 28 -4.81 5.51 -14.99
N LYS A 29 -5.67 5.22 -15.97
CA LYS A 29 -7.12 4.99 -15.81
C LYS A 29 -7.49 3.89 -14.80
N ASN A 30 -6.55 3.02 -14.44
CA ASN A 30 -6.78 1.93 -13.48
C ASN A 30 -5.79 1.94 -12.30
N LEU A 31 -5.17 3.08 -11.98
CA LEU A 31 -4.19 3.14 -10.89
C LEU A 31 -4.81 2.71 -9.57
N ASP A 32 -5.97 3.27 -9.22
CA ASP A 32 -6.63 2.95 -7.95
C ASP A 32 -6.99 1.45 -7.87
N LYS A 33 -7.47 0.87 -8.97
CA LYS A 33 -7.76 -0.58 -9.07
C LYS A 33 -6.49 -1.42 -8.87
N LEU A 34 -5.37 -0.99 -9.43
CA LEU A 34 -4.08 -1.65 -9.26
C LEU A 34 -3.63 -1.57 -7.80
N LEU A 35 -3.64 -0.37 -7.20
CA LEU A 35 -3.24 -0.15 -5.81
C LEU A 35 -4.09 -1.00 -4.86
N ILE A 36 -5.42 -0.94 -4.97
CA ILE A 36 -6.35 -1.73 -4.15
C ILE A 36 -6.08 -3.23 -4.31
N LYS A 37 -5.77 -3.69 -5.54
CA LYS A 37 -5.44 -5.10 -5.78
C LYS A 37 -4.15 -5.50 -5.06
N VAL A 38 -3.10 -4.69 -5.15
CA VAL A 38 -1.81 -4.94 -4.46
C VAL A 38 -2.01 -4.92 -2.95
N ILE A 39 -2.64 -3.87 -2.40
CA ILE A 39 -2.93 -3.73 -0.97
C ILE A 39 -3.58 -4.99 -0.42
N LYS A 40 -4.60 -5.50 -1.13
CA LYS A 40 -5.42 -6.64 -0.67
C LYS A 40 -4.75 -7.99 -0.84
N ARG A 41 -3.95 -8.20 -1.90
CA ARG A 41 -3.60 -9.55 -2.39
C ARG A 41 -2.11 -9.85 -2.52
N ASP A 42 -1.23 -8.86 -2.38
CA ASP A 42 0.21 -9.13 -2.56
C ASP A 42 0.70 -10.18 -1.54
N PRO A 43 1.43 -11.22 -2.00
CA PRO A 43 1.82 -12.35 -1.16
C PRO A 43 3.05 -12.08 -0.28
N PHE A 44 3.52 -10.83 -0.17
CA PHE A 44 4.74 -10.47 0.54
C PHE A 44 4.84 -11.10 1.94
N VAL A 45 5.94 -11.81 2.16
CA VAL A 45 6.37 -12.32 3.45
C VAL A 45 7.75 -11.71 3.72
N ARG A 46 7.92 -11.16 4.92
CA ARG A 46 9.17 -10.52 5.33
C ARG A 46 10.19 -11.57 5.76
N GLU A 47 11.34 -11.57 5.11
CA GLU A 47 12.56 -12.33 5.44
C GLU A 47 13.63 -11.42 6.08
N GLY A 48 13.60 -10.12 5.77
CA GLY A 48 14.57 -9.13 6.25
C GLY A 48 13.96 -7.75 6.46
N LYS A 49 14.59 -6.95 7.35
CA LYS A 49 14.15 -5.57 7.64
C LYS A 49 14.38 -4.60 6.47
N TRP A 50 15.29 -4.93 5.54
CA TRP A 50 15.60 -4.13 4.36
C TRP A 50 14.58 -4.28 3.22
N GLN A 51 13.59 -5.17 3.37
CA GLN A 51 12.62 -5.42 2.31
C GLN A 51 11.44 -4.45 2.39
N ASP A 52 11.14 -3.81 1.27
CA ASP A 52 9.92 -3.03 1.11
C ASP A 52 8.72 -3.96 0.97
N ASN A 53 7.62 -3.59 1.61
CA ASN A 53 6.38 -4.34 1.53
C ASN A 53 5.51 -3.72 0.42
N PRO A 54 5.25 -4.41 -0.70
CA PRO A 54 4.43 -3.86 -1.78
C PRO A 54 3.04 -3.41 -1.34
N ARG A 55 2.44 -4.06 -0.32
CA ARG A 55 1.15 -3.66 0.25
C ARG A 55 1.26 -2.30 0.94
N LYS A 56 2.35 -2.08 1.67
CA LYS A 56 2.65 -0.79 2.31
C LYS A 56 2.85 0.29 1.25
N THR A 57 3.71 0.04 0.27
CA THR A 57 3.99 0.98 -0.83
C THR A 57 2.71 1.39 -1.55
N ALA A 58 1.83 0.42 -1.86
CA ALA A 58 0.56 0.71 -2.52
C ALA A 58 -0.41 1.49 -1.62
N LEU A 59 -0.43 1.20 -0.32
CA LEU A 59 -1.28 1.88 0.66
C LEU A 59 -0.82 3.32 0.93
N GLU A 60 0.48 3.57 0.97
CA GLU A 60 1.07 4.91 1.05
C GLU A 60 0.62 5.75 -0.15
N ASN A 61 0.86 5.27 -1.36
CA ASN A 61 0.47 5.97 -2.60
C ASN A 61 -1.05 6.21 -2.70
N PHE A 62 -1.87 5.25 -2.26
CA PHE A 62 -3.33 5.42 -2.23
C PHE A 62 -3.76 6.47 -1.19
N SER A 63 -3.17 6.43 0.01
CA SER A 63 -3.50 7.36 1.10
C SER A 63 -3.10 8.79 0.79
N GLU A 64 -1.97 9.02 0.10
CA GLU A 64 -1.54 10.36 -0.33
C GLU A 64 -2.50 10.98 -1.35
N ARG A 65 -3.12 10.16 -2.19
CA ARG A 65 -4.07 10.61 -3.20
C ARG A 65 -5.47 10.88 -2.63
N TYR A 66 -5.85 10.14 -1.60
CA TYR A 66 -7.18 10.19 -1.00
C TYR A 66 -7.11 10.27 0.54
N PRO A 67 -6.45 11.29 1.11
CA PRO A 67 -6.15 11.34 2.54
C PRO A 67 -7.41 11.24 3.41
N ASP A 68 -8.48 11.92 3.02
CA ASP A 68 -9.71 12.07 3.83
C ASP A 68 -10.82 11.10 3.39
N SER A 69 -10.50 10.13 2.54
CA SER A 69 -11.53 9.20 2.05
C SER A 69 -11.82 8.09 3.06
N ILE A 70 -13.11 7.77 3.20
CA ILE A 70 -13.57 6.58 3.95
C ILE A 70 -12.89 5.30 3.44
N GLU A 71 -12.54 5.23 2.15
CA GLU A 71 -11.86 4.08 1.56
C GLU A 71 -10.42 3.95 2.07
N THR A 72 -9.67 5.06 2.17
CA THR A 72 -8.33 5.08 2.77
C THR A 72 -8.37 4.58 4.21
N PHE A 73 -9.30 5.10 5.02
CA PHE A 73 -9.48 4.65 6.41
C PHE A 73 -9.80 3.14 6.49
N ASN A 74 -10.72 2.65 5.64
CA ASN A 74 -11.09 1.24 5.62
C ASN A 74 -9.91 0.33 5.24
N LEU A 75 -9.10 0.72 4.25
CA LEU A 75 -7.91 -0.03 3.83
C LEU A 75 -6.84 -0.03 4.94
N LEU A 76 -6.57 1.13 5.56
CA LEU A 76 -5.66 1.25 6.69
C LEU A 76 -6.12 0.38 7.86
N ASN A 77 -7.38 0.45 8.26
CA ASN A 77 -7.92 -0.31 9.38
C ASN A 77 -7.87 -1.83 9.13
N ASP A 78 -8.19 -2.26 7.91
CA ASP A 78 -8.11 -3.68 7.56
C ASP A 78 -6.66 -4.20 7.59
N ARG A 79 -5.68 -3.41 7.12
CA ARG A 79 -4.27 -3.77 7.23
C ARG A 79 -3.75 -3.68 8.68
N ALA A 80 -4.16 -2.68 9.45
CA ALA A 80 -3.80 -2.52 10.86
C ALA A 80 -4.22 -3.72 11.73
N THR A 81 -5.37 -4.32 11.41
CA THR A 81 -5.96 -5.38 12.24
C THR A 81 -5.62 -6.79 11.77
N LYS A 82 -5.48 -7.02 10.47
CA LYS A 82 -5.44 -8.37 9.90
C LYS A 82 -4.24 -8.64 8.99
N ASP A 83 -3.38 -7.67 8.72
CA ASP A 83 -2.25 -7.92 7.84
C ASP A 83 -1.32 -8.98 8.47
N PRO A 84 -0.89 -10.03 7.75
CA PRO A 84 0.05 -11.01 8.28
C PRO A 84 1.39 -10.41 8.70
N GLU A 85 1.80 -9.26 8.14
CA GLU A 85 3.08 -8.63 8.39
C GLU A 85 3.00 -7.64 9.57
N PRO A 86 3.69 -7.90 10.70
CA PRO A 86 3.57 -7.07 11.90
C PRO A 86 3.98 -5.61 11.72
N GLN A 87 5.01 -5.32 10.90
CA GLN A 87 5.45 -3.93 10.70
C GLN A 87 4.42 -3.13 9.90
N LEU A 88 3.74 -3.74 8.92
CA LEU A 88 2.63 -3.12 8.22
C LEU A 88 1.44 -2.86 9.14
N ARG A 89 1.11 -3.78 10.06
CA ARG A 89 0.07 -3.53 11.07
C ARG A 89 0.40 -2.29 11.92
N GLU A 90 1.61 -2.25 12.47
CA GLU A 90 2.06 -1.13 13.32
C GLU A 90 2.09 0.19 12.55
N TRP A 91 2.61 0.18 11.32
CA TRP A 91 2.63 1.37 10.47
C TRP A 91 1.21 1.87 10.17
N ALA A 92 0.28 0.97 9.84
CA ALA A 92 -1.10 1.35 9.53
C ALA A 92 -1.83 1.94 10.75
N GLN A 93 -1.59 1.40 11.96
CA GLN A 93 -2.11 1.96 13.21
C GLN A 93 -1.61 3.40 13.42
N LYS A 94 -0.30 3.64 13.30
CA LYS A 94 0.29 4.98 13.42
C LYS A 94 -0.25 5.95 12.38
N LYS A 95 -0.52 5.48 11.15
CA LYS A 95 -1.10 6.32 10.10
C LYS A 95 -2.55 6.71 10.42
N ILE A 96 -3.36 5.80 10.97
CA ILE A 96 -4.71 6.11 11.44
C ILE A 96 -4.68 7.14 12.57
N GLU A 97 -3.79 6.97 13.56
CA GLU A 97 -3.60 7.93 14.66
C GLU A 97 -3.15 9.31 14.17
N ALA A 98 -2.37 9.37 13.09
CA ALA A 98 -1.98 10.64 12.47
C ALA A 98 -3.19 11.33 11.81
N LEU A 99 -3.97 10.59 11.02
CA LEU A 99 -5.17 11.14 10.36
C LEU A 99 -6.19 11.66 11.37
N ASN A 100 -6.47 10.90 12.43
CA ASN A 100 -7.42 11.36 13.46
C ASN A 100 -6.96 12.63 14.20
N ARG A 101 -5.64 12.86 14.32
CA ARG A 101 -5.09 14.08 14.94
C ARG A 101 -5.10 15.29 14.00
N GLU A 102 -5.20 15.08 12.69
CA GLU A 102 -5.34 16.16 11.72
C GLU A 102 -6.79 16.67 11.64
N ASP A 103 -7.76 15.87 12.09
CA ASP A 103 -9.20 16.21 12.15
C ASP A 103 -9.62 16.93 13.46
N GLU A 104 -8.74 17.02 14.47
CA GLU A 104 -8.96 17.68 15.79
C GLU A 104 -8.60 19.18 15.78
#